data_AF-A0A2D4N088-F1
#
_entry.id   AF-A0A2D4N088-F1
#
_cell.length_a   1.000
_cell.length_b   1.000
_cell.length_c   1.000
_cell.angle_alpha   90.00
_cell.angle_beta   90.00
_cell.angle_gamma   90.00
#
_symmetry.space_group_name_H-M   'P 1'
#
loop_
_entity.id
_entity.type
_entity.pdbx_description
1 polymer ?
#
loop_
_entity_poly.entity_id
_entity_poly.type
_entity_poly.pdbx_seq_one_letter_code
_entity_poly.pdbx_strand_id
1 'polypeptide(L)'
;VLIKKIETYAGKPFDVTTILTAAVSNIIVSILFGKRFEYKDNKFQQLLKNNSENFRLSGSFDILLYNLFPKLWFLLVTPKLMIKNQNDIHDFIQTILMEYSQDLDKNDQRNLIESFLVRQREENMNTKNGGYFRNENLIGLVDDLFGAGTETMANTLCWAILLMMKYPEIQSKVQEEIAKEIGDLQPRADLRKKMPYTDAVIHEVQRFADVVPTNLPHATTMDVTFKGFFIPKGMYILPLLPSVLRDESQW
;
A
#
# COMPACT_ATOMS: atom_id res chain seq x y z
N VAL A 1 -9.82 17.36 2.03
CA VAL A 1 -8.90 17.63 0.89
C VAL A 1 -9.40 16.94 -0.37
N LEU A 2 -9.60 15.62 -0.35
CA LEU A 2 -10.10 14.84 -1.49
C LEU A 2 -11.41 15.40 -2.10
N ILE A 3 -12.47 15.58 -1.29
CA ILE A 3 -13.77 16.10 -1.76
C ILE A 3 -13.59 17.47 -2.44
N LYS A 4 -12.95 18.43 -1.75
CA LYS A 4 -12.63 19.75 -2.31
C LYS A 4 -11.85 19.68 -3.64
N LYS A 5 -10.94 18.72 -3.78
CA LYS A 5 -10.19 18.53 -5.04
C LYS A 5 -11.10 18.01 -6.15
N ILE A 6 -12.00 17.07 -5.86
CA ILE A 6 -12.97 16.55 -6.84
C ILE A 6 -13.92 17.66 -7.29
N GLU A 7 -14.40 18.52 -6.38
CA GLU A 7 -15.28 19.65 -6.69
C GLU A 7 -14.66 20.63 -7.71
N THR A 8 -13.33 20.78 -7.73
CA THR A 8 -12.65 21.69 -8.69
C THR A 8 -12.82 21.27 -10.16
N TYR A 9 -13.20 20.03 -10.43
CA TYR A 9 -13.46 19.57 -11.80
C TYR A 9 -14.85 20.01 -12.31
N ALA A 10 -15.73 20.49 -11.44
CA ALA A 10 -17.03 21.07 -11.79
C ALA A 10 -17.85 20.19 -12.76
N GLY A 11 -17.88 18.88 -12.50
CA GLY A 11 -18.62 17.89 -13.31
C GLY A 11 -17.94 17.49 -14.62
N LYS A 12 -16.77 18.07 -14.97
CA LYS A 12 -16.00 17.64 -16.15
C LYS A 12 -15.35 16.27 -15.91
N PRO A 13 -15.25 15.39 -16.91
CA PRO A 13 -14.53 14.12 -16.79
C PRO A 13 -13.07 14.33 -16.40
N PHE A 14 -12.54 13.46 -15.55
CA PHE A 14 -11.14 13.45 -15.12
C PHE A 14 -10.70 12.05 -14.71
N ASP A 15 -9.39 11.84 -14.67
CA ASP A 15 -8.80 10.62 -14.13
C ASP A 15 -8.74 10.69 -12.60
N VAL A 16 -9.45 9.76 -11.94
CA VAL A 16 -9.51 9.66 -10.48
C VAL A 16 -8.23 9.07 -9.87
N THR A 17 -7.44 8.33 -10.67
CA THR A 17 -6.32 7.51 -10.21
C THR A 17 -5.31 8.37 -9.44
N THR A 18 -4.80 9.43 -10.05
CA THR A 18 -3.78 10.29 -9.43
C THR A 18 -4.26 10.91 -8.12
N ILE A 19 -5.53 11.31 -8.05
CA ILE A 19 -6.10 11.97 -6.87
C ILE A 19 -6.31 10.97 -5.73
N LEU A 20 -6.81 9.77 -6.05
CA LEU A 20 -7.00 8.70 -5.07
C LEU A 20 -5.66 8.19 -4.54
N THR A 21 -4.69 7.94 -5.42
CA THR A 21 -3.34 7.56 -5.05
C THR A 21 -2.71 8.60 -4.12
N ALA A 22 -2.79 9.89 -4.43
CA ALA A 22 -2.30 10.96 -3.56
C ALA A 22 -3.05 11.07 -2.22
N ALA A 23 -4.36 10.78 -2.20
CA ALA A 23 -5.17 10.82 -0.99
C ALA A 23 -4.83 9.67 -0.04
N VAL A 24 -4.75 8.44 -0.57
CA VAL A 24 -4.37 7.23 0.18
C VAL A 24 -2.94 7.36 0.70
N SER A 25 -2.00 7.73 -0.16
CA SER A 25 -0.60 7.89 0.22
C SER A 25 -0.42 8.89 1.35
N ASN A 26 -1.22 9.96 1.36
CA ASN A 26 -1.21 10.93 2.45
C ASN A 26 -1.69 10.38 3.80
N ILE A 27 -2.50 9.31 3.82
CA ILE A 27 -2.84 8.61 5.06
C ILE A 27 -1.58 7.92 5.61
N ILE A 28 -0.86 7.20 4.74
CA ILE A 28 0.38 6.50 5.11
C ILE A 28 1.47 7.49 5.53
N VAL A 29 1.70 8.54 4.74
CA VAL A 29 2.62 9.64 5.08
C VAL A 29 2.26 10.29 6.41
N SER A 30 0.97 10.48 6.69
CA SER A 30 0.54 11.06 7.97
C SER A 30 0.87 10.15 9.16
N ILE A 31 0.86 8.83 8.99
CA ILE A 31 1.26 7.87 10.03
C ILE A 31 2.78 7.85 10.19
N LEU A 32 3.50 7.85 9.07
CA LEU A 32 4.96 7.76 9.02
C LEU A 32 5.65 9.03 9.53
N PHE A 33 5.20 10.18 9.05
CA PHE A 33 5.86 11.48 9.24
C PHE A 33 5.03 12.46 10.07
N GLY A 34 3.76 12.17 10.38
CA GLY A 34 2.89 13.13 11.07
C GLY A 34 2.49 14.35 10.21
N LYS A 35 2.85 14.39 8.92
CA LYS A 35 2.52 15.46 7.98
C LYS A 35 1.78 14.95 6.75
N ARG A 36 1.25 15.87 5.95
CA ARG A 36 0.63 15.58 4.65
C ARG A 36 1.28 16.45 3.58
N PHE A 37 1.46 15.89 2.39
CA PHE A 37 1.94 16.61 1.21
C PHE A 37 0.77 17.17 0.41
N GLU A 38 0.99 18.33 -0.20
CA GLU A 38 0.06 18.86 -1.19
C GLU A 38 -0.03 17.93 -2.40
N TYR A 39 -1.22 17.79 -2.98
CA TYR A 39 -1.39 16.93 -4.15
C TYR A 39 -0.62 17.40 -5.38
N LYS A 40 -0.17 18.65 -5.43
CA LYS A 40 0.64 19.20 -6.53
C LYS A 40 2.14 19.23 -6.22
N ASP A 41 2.57 18.75 -5.05
CA ASP A 41 3.99 18.70 -4.71
C ASP A 41 4.73 17.79 -5.71
N ASN A 42 5.70 18.35 -6.42
CA ASN A 42 6.40 17.64 -7.50
C ASN A 42 7.20 16.43 -6.99
N LYS A 43 7.80 16.53 -5.79
CA LYS A 43 8.57 15.43 -5.21
C LYS A 43 7.64 14.29 -4.81
N PHE A 44 6.51 14.63 -4.20
CA PHE A 44 5.48 13.66 -3.83
C PHE A 44 4.88 12.98 -5.07
N GLN A 45 4.53 13.74 -6.12
CA GLN A 45 4.02 13.16 -7.36
C GLN A 45 5.04 12.24 -8.04
N GLN A 46 6.32 12.61 -8.02
CA GLN A 46 7.39 11.74 -8.54
C GLN A 46 7.49 10.44 -7.73
N LEU A 47 7.39 10.51 -6.40
CA LEU A 47 7.39 9.34 -5.52
C LEU A 47 6.23 8.38 -5.84
N LEU A 48 5.02 8.93 -5.99
CA LEU A 48 3.84 8.14 -6.36
C LEU A 48 4.03 7.46 -7.72
N LYS A 49 4.57 8.20 -8.70
CA LYS A 49 4.83 7.65 -10.04
C LYS A 49 5.86 6.51 -10.00
N ASN A 50 6.96 6.69 -9.28
CA ASN A 50 8.00 5.67 -9.12
C ASN A 50 7.43 4.41 -8.46
N ASN A 51 6.58 4.58 -7.43
CA ASN A 51 5.93 3.49 -6.73
C ASN A 51 4.94 2.72 -7.63
N SER A 52 4.06 3.42 -8.34
CA SER A 52 3.11 2.79 -9.26
C SER A 52 3.80 2.10 -10.42
N GLU A 53 4.92 2.65 -10.90
CA GLU A 53 5.75 2.00 -11.90
C GLU A 53 6.39 0.72 -11.37
N ASN A 54 6.96 0.75 -10.17
CA ASN A 54 7.54 -0.45 -9.54
C ASN A 54 6.47 -1.54 -9.31
N PHE A 55 5.28 -1.17 -8.85
CA PHE A 55 4.17 -2.10 -8.68
C PHE A 55 3.77 -2.77 -9.99
N ARG A 56 3.62 -2.00 -11.08
CA ARG A 56 3.32 -2.53 -12.41
C ARG A 56 4.43 -3.44 -12.94
N LEU A 57 5.69 -3.05 -12.75
CA LEU A 57 6.86 -3.78 -13.24
C LEU A 57 7.12 -5.07 -12.44
N SER A 58 6.72 -5.13 -11.18
CA SER A 58 6.91 -6.30 -10.31
C SER A 58 6.30 -7.59 -10.89
N GLY A 59 5.16 -7.48 -11.59
CA GLY A 59 4.50 -8.59 -12.27
C GLY A 59 4.97 -8.84 -13.71
N SER A 60 6.00 -8.15 -14.18
CA SER A 60 6.48 -8.28 -15.56
C SER A 60 7.31 -9.55 -15.79
N PHE A 61 7.30 -10.02 -17.04
CA PHE A 61 8.10 -11.17 -17.46
C PHE A 61 9.60 -10.95 -17.26
N ASP A 62 10.09 -9.72 -17.45
CA ASP A 62 11.49 -9.35 -17.21
C ASP A 62 11.90 -9.59 -15.75
N ILE A 63 11.04 -9.22 -14.79
CA ILE A 63 11.32 -9.44 -13.36
C ILE A 63 11.28 -10.93 -13.02
N LEU A 64 10.36 -11.69 -13.61
CA LEU A 64 10.36 -13.15 -13.47
C LEU A 64 11.68 -13.75 -13.97
N LEU A 65 12.16 -13.34 -15.15
CA LEU A 65 13.44 -13.80 -15.69
C LEU A 65 14.62 -13.39 -14.81
N TYR A 66 14.61 -12.17 -14.27
CA TYR A 66 15.64 -11.72 -13.33
C TYR A 66 15.68 -12.58 -12.06
N ASN A 67 14.52 -12.93 -11.50
CA ASN A 67 14.43 -13.76 -10.30
C ASN A 67 14.90 -15.21 -10.55
N LEU A 68 14.60 -15.77 -11.72
CA LEU A 68 15.02 -17.13 -12.10
C LEU A 68 16.51 -17.19 -12.50
N PHE A 69 16.99 -16.16 -13.20
CA PHE A 69 18.33 -16.11 -13.77
C PHE A 69 19.00 -14.76 -13.48
N PRO A 70 19.36 -14.47 -12.21
CA PRO A 70 19.88 -13.16 -11.82
C PRO A 70 21.19 -12.79 -12.53
N LYS A 71 21.96 -13.78 -13.01
CA LYS A 71 23.17 -13.54 -13.81
C LYS A 71 22.89 -12.84 -15.15
N LEU A 72 21.66 -12.89 -15.66
CA LEU A 72 21.24 -12.25 -16.91
C LEU A 72 20.77 -10.79 -16.73
N TRP A 73 20.92 -10.21 -15.53
CA TRP A 73 20.42 -8.87 -15.22
C TRP A 73 20.90 -7.77 -16.18
N PHE A 74 22.10 -7.92 -16.74
CA PHE A 74 22.69 -6.94 -17.65
C PHE A 74 21.90 -6.81 -18.96
N LEU A 75 21.18 -7.86 -19.38
CA LEU A 75 20.32 -7.88 -20.58
C LEU A 75 18.94 -7.26 -20.32
N LEU A 76 18.53 -7.13 -19.05
CA LEU A 76 17.18 -6.73 -18.68
C LEU A 76 17.14 -5.22 -18.39
N VAL A 77 16.10 -4.55 -18.90
CA VAL A 77 15.89 -3.11 -18.70
C VAL A 77 15.07 -2.86 -17.44
N THR A 78 14.05 -3.69 -17.22
CA THR A 78 13.10 -3.53 -16.12
C THR A 78 13.74 -3.54 -14.72
N PRO A 79 14.66 -4.46 -14.36
CA PRO A 79 15.33 -4.42 -13.06
C PRO A 79 16.14 -3.13 -12.84
N LYS A 80 16.78 -2.60 -13.89
CA LYS A 80 17.57 -1.37 -13.80
C LYS A 80 16.68 -0.16 -13.50
N LEU A 81 15.51 -0.10 -14.13
CA LEU A 81 14.52 0.94 -13.87
C LEU A 81 13.96 0.85 -12.44
N MET A 82 13.63 -0.36 -11.98
CA MET A 82 13.15 -0.57 -10.60
C MET A 82 14.21 -0.16 -9.57
N ILE A 83 15.48 -0.51 -9.77
CA ILE A 83 16.59 -0.08 -8.91
C ILE A 83 16.70 1.45 -8.88
N LYS A 84 16.58 2.12 -10.03
CA LYS A 84 16.61 3.58 -10.10
C LYS A 84 15.44 4.18 -9.29
N ASN A 85 14.23 3.71 -9.52
CA ASN A 85 13.04 4.17 -8.81
C ASN A 85 13.17 3.94 -7.30
N GLN A 86 13.73 2.80 -6.89
CA GLN A 86 14.00 2.45 -5.50
C GLN A 86 15.00 3.42 -4.86
N ASN A 87 16.09 3.77 -5.56
CA ASN A 87 17.06 4.73 -5.08
C ASN A 87 16.43 6.12 -4.91
N ASP A 88 15.62 6.58 -5.87
CA ASP A 88 14.90 7.86 -5.76
C ASP A 88 13.96 7.88 -4.55
N ILE A 89 13.27 6.77 -4.25
CA ILE A 89 12.41 6.61 -3.07
C ILE A 89 13.26 6.65 -1.79
N HIS A 90 14.35 5.90 -1.74
CA HIS A 90 15.26 5.86 -0.58
C HIS A 90 15.87 7.23 -0.30
N ASP A 91 16.34 7.96 -1.31
CA ASP A 91 16.91 9.30 -1.18
C ASP A 91 15.87 10.29 -0.62
N PHE A 92 14.61 10.18 -1.07
CA PHE A 92 13.51 10.96 -0.54
C PHE A 92 13.24 10.67 0.93
N ILE A 93 13.14 9.38 1.30
CA ILE A 93 12.95 8.95 2.69
C ILE A 93 14.12 9.46 3.55
N GLN A 94 15.35 9.28 3.10
CA GLN A 94 16.55 9.69 3.84
C GLN A 94 16.57 11.21 4.06
N THR A 95 16.21 12.00 3.05
CA THR A 95 16.10 13.46 3.18
C THR A 95 15.10 13.83 4.28
N ILE A 96 13.93 13.18 4.30
CA ILE A 96 12.93 13.45 5.34
C ILE A 96 13.44 13.00 6.71
N LEU A 97 14.06 11.82 6.83
CA LEU A 97 14.60 11.33 8.10
C LEU A 97 15.63 12.30 8.71
N MET A 98 16.44 12.95 7.87
CA MET A 98 17.38 13.98 8.33
C MET A 98 16.67 15.17 8.98
N GLU A 99 15.52 15.61 8.44
CA GLU A 99 14.69 16.68 9.03
C GLU A 99 14.19 16.31 10.43
N TYR A 100 13.69 15.08 10.63
CA TYR A 100 13.12 14.63 11.91
C TYR A 100 14.17 14.31 12.98
N SER A 101 15.40 13.99 12.58
CA SER A 101 16.46 13.63 13.53
C SER A 101 16.89 14.78 14.46
N GLN A 102 16.58 16.02 14.09
CA GLN A 102 17.03 17.24 14.78
C GLN A 102 16.18 17.59 16.01
N ASP A 103 14.87 17.31 15.99
CA ASP A 103 13.89 17.76 17.01
C ASP A 103 13.19 16.60 17.74
N LEU A 104 13.89 15.47 17.97
CA LEU A 104 13.28 14.29 18.58
C LEU A 104 13.05 14.44 20.09
N ASP A 105 11.80 14.59 20.51
CA ASP A 105 11.37 14.49 21.91
C ASP A 105 11.04 13.02 22.26
N LYS A 106 11.70 12.50 23.30
CA LYS A 106 11.46 11.14 23.78
C LYS A 106 10.06 10.96 24.38
N ASN A 107 9.51 12.02 24.98
CA ASN A 107 8.26 11.97 25.73
C ASN A 107 7.02 12.28 24.88
N ASP A 108 7.20 12.78 23.65
CA ASP A 108 6.12 13.11 22.72
C ASP A 108 6.44 12.57 21.31
N GLN A 109 6.25 11.27 21.14
CA GLN A 109 6.40 10.59 19.85
C GLN A 109 5.08 10.64 19.09
N ARG A 110 5.04 11.38 17.98
CA ARG A 110 3.81 11.72 17.25
C ARG A 110 3.63 10.92 15.97
N ASN A 111 4.66 10.20 15.53
CA ASN A 111 4.64 9.40 14.32
C ASN A 111 5.55 8.16 14.44
N LEU A 112 5.44 7.26 13.46
CA LEU A 112 6.18 5.99 13.47
C LEU A 112 7.70 6.20 13.45
N ILE A 113 8.18 7.20 12.70
CA ILE A 113 9.61 7.48 12.57
C ILE A 113 10.19 7.95 13.89
N GLU A 114 9.54 8.91 14.55
CA GLU A 114 9.96 9.39 15.89
C GLU A 114 10.01 8.21 16.87
N SER A 115 9.00 7.35 16.85
CA SER A 115 8.94 6.15 17.70
C SER A 115 10.09 5.17 17.42
N PHE A 116 10.39 4.95 16.14
CA PHE A 116 11.51 4.09 15.72
C PHE A 116 12.86 4.67 16.14
N LEU A 117 13.06 5.98 15.98
CA LEU A 117 14.31 6.67 16.33
C LEU A 117 14.54 6.68 17.85
N VAL A 118 13.50 6.86 18.67
CA VAL A 118 13.61 6.72 20.13
C VAL A 118 14.05 5.30 20.49
N ARG A 119 13.40 4.29 19.90
CA ARG A 119 13.73 2.90 20.17
C ARG A 119 15.15 2.53 19.70
N GLN A 120 15.59 3.06 18.56
CA GLN A 120 16.97 2.96 18.09
C GLN A 120 17.98 3.51 19.12
N ARG A 121 17.73 4.70 19.68
CA ARG A 121 18.61 5.29 20.70
C ARG A 121 18.69 4.41 21.96
N GLU A 122 17.58 3.84 22.40
CA GLU A 122 17.54 2.94 23.55
C GLU A 122 18.30 1.63 23.31
N GLU A 123 18.18 1.02 22.13
CA GLU A 123 18.91 -0.20 21.80
C GLU A 123 20.41 0.03 21.66
N ASN A 124 20.82 1.16 21.08
CA ASN A 124 22.24 1.52 20.93
C ASN A 124 22.93 1.75 22.28
N MET A 125 22.19 2.20 23.31
CA MET A 125 22.74 2.31 24.67
C MET A 125 22.91 0.95 25.36
N ASN A 126 22.04 -0.02 25.04
CA ASN A 126 21.92 -1.27 25.80
C ASN A 126 22.53 -2.50 25.12
N THR A 127 22.92 -2.42 23.83
CA THR A 127 23.28 -3.59 23.03
C THR A 127 24.62 -3.40 22.31
N LYS A 128 25.61 -4.26 22.58
CA LYS A 128 26.95 -4.19 21.93
C LYS A 128 27.01 -4.76 20.50
N ASN A 129 25.99 -5.50 20.06
CA ASN A 129 26.03 -6.30 18.82
C ASN A 129 25.12 -5.82 17.68
N GLY A 130 24.60 -4.59 17.74
CA GLY A 130 23.71 -4.04 16.70
C GLY A 130 22.30 -4.62 16.75
N GLY A 131 21.32 -3.78 17.11
CA GLY A 131 19.90 -4.15 17.15
C GLY A 131 19.22 -4.13 15.78
N TYR A 132 17.91 -4.39 15.76
CA TYR A 132 17.10 -4.30 14.54
C TYR A 132 16.74 -2.86 14.17
N PHE A 133 16.86 -1.92 15.12
CA PHE A 133 16.51 -0.52 14.90
C PHE A 133 17.69 0.25 14.29
N ARG A 134 18.00 -0.02 13.03
CA ARG A 134 19.06 0.65 12.26
C ARG A 134 18.47 1.53 11.15
N ASN A 135 19.23 2.49 10.66
CA ASN A 135 18.76 3.43 9.64
C ASN A 135 18.36 2.72 8.34
N GLU A 136 19.09 1.68 7.95
CA GLU A 136 18.78 0.89 6.75
C GLU A 136 17.42 0.19 6.90
N ASN A 137 17.15 -0.35 8.10
CA ASN A 137 15.88 -0.99 8.41
C ASN A 137 14.73 0.03 8.53
N LEU A 138 15.01 1.26 8.97
CA LEU A 138 14.01 2.33 8.98
C LEU A 138 13.63 2.74 7.56
N ILE A 139 14.60 2.89 6.66
CA ILE A 139 14.34 3.21 5.25
C ILE A 139 13.50 2.09 4.62
N GLY A 140 13.87 0.83 4.82
CA GLY A 140 13.10 -0.32 4.34
C GLY A 140 11.67 -0.37 4.91
N LEU A 141 11.50 -0.11 6.21
CA LEU A 141 10.17 -0.06 6.84
C LEU A 141 9.28 1.04 6.25
N VAL A 142 9.84 2.23 6.04
CA VAL A 142 9.10 3.37 5.47
C VAL A 142 8.69 3.06 4.03
N ASP A 143 9.61 2.50 3.24
CA ASP A 143 9.35 2.08 1.87
C ASP A 143 8.28 0.99 1.79
N ASP A 144 8.40 -0.08 2.59
CA ASP A 144 7.44 -1.18 2.64
C ASP A 144 6.02 -0.68 2.98
N LEU A 145 5.88 0.15 4.01
CA LEU A 145 4.59 0.70 4.42
C LEU A 145 4.01 1.64 3.35
N PHE A 146 4.85 2.48 2.75
CA PHE A 146 4.44 3.40 1.70
C PHE A 146 3.99 2.66 0.44
N GLY A 147 4.80 1.74 -0.07
CA GLY A 147 4.53 0.99 -1.28
C GLY A 147 3.32 0.07 -1.14
N ALA A 148 3.28 -0.75 -0.09
CA ALA A 148 2.20 -1.71 0.12
C ALA A 148 0.85 -1.03 0.38
N GLY A 149 0.82 0.03 1.19
CA GLY A 149 -0.40 0.73 1.57
C GLY A 149 -0.98 1.62 0.47
N THR A 150 -0.15 2.12 -0.45
CA THR A 150 -0.56 3.06 -1.48
C THR A 150 -1.28 2.38 -2.63
N GLU A 151 -0.61 1.45 -3.31
CA GLU A 151 -1.10 0.90 -4.58
C GLU A 151 -2.34 0.04 -4.39
N THR A 152 -2.32 -0.84 -3.39
CA THR A 152 -3.40 -1.80 -3.14
C THR A 152 -4.71 -1.07 -2.80
N MET A 153 -4.66 -0.07 -1.92
CA MET A 153 -5.83 0.71 -1.54
C MET A 153 -6.29 1.63 -2.67
N ALA A 154 -5.39 2.32 -3.36
CA ALA A 154 -5.75 3.21 -4.46
C ALA A 154 -6.44 2.42 -5.60
N ASN A 155 -5.90 1.27 -5.97
CA ASN A 155 -6.50 0.40 -6.99
C ASN A 155 -7.86 -0.14 -6.53
N THR A 156 -8.01 -0.54 -5.26
CA THR A 156 -9.31 -0.97 -4.72
C THR A 156 -10.36 0.15 -4.80
N LEU A 157 -9.99 1.39 -4.49
CA LEU A 157 -10.90 2.55 -4.61
C LEU A 157 -11.23 2.88 -6.06
N CYS A 158 -10.26 2.75 -6.98
CA CYS A 158 -10.52 2.92 -8.41
C CYS A 158 -11.52 1.87 -8.92
N TRP A 159 -11.36 0.61 -8.50
CA TRP A 159 -12.33 -0.45 -8.76
C TRP A 159 -13.70 -0.17 -8.15
N ALA A 160 -13.76 0.36 -6.92
CA ALA A 160 -15.02 0.76 -6.30
C ALA A 160 -15.74 1.79 -7.16
N ILE A 161 -15.07 2.87 -7.58
CA ILE A 161 -15.68 3.91 -8.43
C ILE A 161 -16.11 3.31 -9.79
N LEU A 162 -15.25 2.52 -10.42
CA LEU A 162 -15.56 1.88 -11.70
C LEU A 162 -16.80 0.98 -11.62
N LEU A 163 -16.92 0.18 -10.55
CA LEU A 163 -18.05 -0.71 -10.34
C LEU A 163 -19.33 0.07 -10.00
N MET A 164 -19.24 1.17 -9.24
CA MET A 164 -20.38 2.06 -8.99
C MET A 164 -20.88 2.74 -10.27
N MET A 165 -19.97 3.15 -11.15
CA MET A 165 -20.33 3.69 -12.47
C MET A 165 -20.98 2.64 -13.37
N LYS A 166 -20.56 1.38 -13.27
CA LYS A 166 -21.12 0.26 -14.04
C LYS A 166 -22.48 -0.20 -13.51
N TYR A 167 -22.68 -0.15 -12.20
CA TYR A 167 -23.88 -0.61 -11.49
C TYR A 167 -24.51 0.56 -10.71
N PRO A 168 -25.11 1.54 -11.40
CA PRO A 168 -25.65 2.74 -10.76
C PRO A 168 -26.74 2.45 -9.72
N GLU A 169 -27.49 1.35 -9.89
CA GLU A 169 -28.48 0.88 -8.92
C GLU A 169 -27.86 0.47 -7.58
N ILE A 170 -26.64 -0.07 -7.60
CA ILE A 170 -25.88 -0.38 -6.39
C ILE A 170 -25.38 0.92 -5.75
N GLN A 171 -24.88 1.85 -6.56
CA GLN A 171 -24.47 3.18 -6.10
C GLN A 171 -25.61 3.91 -5.39
N SER A 172 -26.82 3.92 -5.97
CA SER A 172 -28.00 4.54 -5.36
C SER A 172 -28.34 3.93 -4.00
N LYS A 173 -28.33 2.60 -3.88
CA LYS A 173 -28.60 1.92 -2.60
C LYS A 173 -27.56 2.24 -1.52
N VAL A 174 -26.28 2.33 -1.89
CA VAL A 174 -25.23 2.78 -0.96
C VAL A 174 -25.47 4.22 -0.52
N GLN A 175 -25.84 5.11 -1.43
CA GLN A 175 -26.16 6.51 -1.11
C GLN A 175 -27.39 6.63 -0.19
N GLU A 176 -28.42 5.81 -0.41
CA GLU A 176 -29.61 5.75 0.45
C GLU A 176 -29.25 5.31 1.88
N GLU A 177 -28.42 4.27 2.02
CA GLU A 177 -27.97 3.81 3.33
C GLU A 177 -27.09 4.86 4.04
N ILE A 178 -26.19 5.53 3.31
CA ILE A 178 -25.40 6.67 3.82
C ILE A 178 -26.33 7.78 4.31
N ALA A 179 -27.31 8.20 3.50
CA ALA A 179 -28.23 9.27 3.84
C ALA A 179 -29.07 8.93 5.09
N LYS A 180 -29.47 7.68 5.23
CA LYS A 180 -30.24 7.19 6.38
C LYS A 180 -29.42 7.10 7.66
N GLU A 181 -28.24 6.50 7.61
CA GLU A 181 -27.49 6.11 8.82
C GLU A 181 -26.44 7.14 9.24
N ILE A 182 -25.94 7.94 8.29
CA ILE A 182 -24.95 9.01 8.52
C ILE A 182 -25.59 10.40 8.36
N GLY A 183 -26.37 10.61 7.30
CA GLY A 183 -26.92 11.93 6.95
C GLY A 183 -25.82 12.97 6.73
N ASP A 184 -25.95 14.13 7.37
CA ASP A 184 -24.98 15.24 7.28
C ASP A 184 -23.75 15.08 8.20
N LEU A 185 -23.68 14.00 8.98
CA LEU A 185 -22.57 13.76 9.88
C LEU A 185 -21.29 13.39 9.09
N GLN A 186 -20.12 13.66 9.69
CA GLN A 186 -18.87 13.15 9.16
C GLN A 186 -18.82 11.62 9.29
N PRO A 187 -18.47 10.87 8.22
CA PRO A 187 -18.30 9.42 8.31
C PRO A 187 -17.26 9.03 9.36
N ARG A 188 -17.56 8.01 10.15
CA ARG A 188 -16.67 7.47 11.19
C ARG A 188 -16.68 5.94 11.17
N ALA A 189 -15.58 5.33 11.62
CA ALA A 189 -15.41 3.88 11.59
C ALA A 189 -16.46 3.13 12.43
N ASP A 190 -16.96 3.72 13.52
CA ASP A 190 -18.00 3.12 14.37
C ASP A 190 -19.36 3.03 13.67
N LEU A 191 -19.63 3.89 12.69
CA LEU A 191 -20.87 3.90 11.92
C LEU A 191 -20.94 2.75 10.89
N ARG A 192 -19.80 2.12 10.54
CA ARG A 192 -19.76 0.97 9.61
C ARG A 192 -20.73 -0.15 10.04
N LYS A 193 -20.87 -0.38 11.34
CA LYS A 193 -21.77 -1.42 11.90
C LYS A 193 -23.26 -1.18 11.60
N LYS A 194 -23.64 0.06 11.27
CA LYS A 194 -25.01 0.44 10.89
C LYS A 194 -25.26 0.36 9.39
N MET A 195 -24.22 0.08 8.61
CA MET A 195 -24.25 0.14 7.14
C MET A 195 -23.92 -1.21 6.51
N PRO A 196 -24.69 -2.27 6.79
CA PRO A 196 -24.39 -3.61 6.31
C PRO A 196 -24.37 -3.72 4.78
N TYR A 197 -25.18 -2.93 4.05
CA TYR A 197 -25.20 -2.99 2.60
C TYR A 197 -23.92 -2.38 2.00
N THR A 198 -23.53 -1.19 2.46
CA THR A 198 -22.29 -0.52 2.05
C THR A 198 -21.08 -1.37 2.42
N ASP A 199 -21.10 -2.00 3.60
CA ASP A 199 -20.04 -2.92 4.01
C ASP A 199 -19.96 -4.14 3.08
N ALA A 200 -21.09 -4.74 2.73
CA ALA A 200 -21.14 -5.85 1.76
C ALA A 200 -20.61 -5.43 0.39
N VAL A 201 -20.95 -4.23 -0.08
CA VAL A 201 -20.45 -3.72 -1.37
C VAL A 201 -18.93 -3.50 -1.34
N ILE A 202 -18.37 -2.98 -0.23
CA ILE A 202 -16.92 -2.84 -0.08
C ILE A 202 -16.23 -4.21 -0.17
N HIS A 203 -16.75 -5.23 0.51
CA HIS A 203 -16.21 -6.59 0.44
C HIS A 203 -16.34 -7.18 -0.97
N GLU A 204 -17.45 -6.95 -1.67
CA GLU A 204 -17.63 -7.43 -3.03
C GLU A 204 -16.68 -6.75 -4.02
N VAL A 205 -16.43 -5.44 -3.85
CA VAL A 205 -15.39 -4.74 -4.62
C VAL A 205 -14.04 -5.42 -4.40
N GLN A 206 -13.65 -5.72 -3.17
CA GLN A 206 -12.36 -6.38 -2.87
C GLN A 206 -12.28 -7.78 -3.47
N ARG A 207 -13.33 -8.60 -3.30
CA ARG A 207 -13.42 -9.97 -3.83
C ARG A 207 -13.34 -9.98 -5.35
N PHE A 208 -14.09 -9.09 -6.01
CA PHE A 208 -14.16 -9.03 -7.47
C PHE A 208 -12.89 -8.46 -8.10
N ALA A 209 -12.38 -7.37 -7.54
CA ALA A 209 -11.21 -6.66 -8.06
C ALA A 209 -9.93 -7.49 -7.97
N ASP A 210 -9.78 -8.27 -6.89
CA ASP A 210 -8.65 -9.17 -6.64
C ASP A 210 -7.31 -8.50 -6.99
N VAL A 211 -7.03 -7.37 -6.33
CA VAL A 211 -5.94 -6.44 -6.72
C VAL A 211 -4.53 -7.04 -6.56
N VAL A 212 -4.39 -8.17 -5.85
CA VAL A 212 -3.12 -8.91 -5.69
C VAL A 212 -3.36 -10.42 -5.88
N PRO A 213 -3.63 -10.89 -7.12
CA PRO A 213 -4.15 -12.24 -7.34
C PRO A 213 -3.16 -13.36 -6.95
N THR A 214 -1.86 -13.10 -7.01
CA THR A 214 -0.82 -14.07 -6.61
C THR A 214 -0.36 -13.92 -5.16
N ASN A 215 -1.01 -13.04 -4.39
CA ASN A 215 -0.55 -12.60 -3.07
C ASN A 215 0.96 -12.26 -3.07
N LEU A 216 1.61 -12.31 -1.91
CA LEU A 216 3.06 -12.28 -1.80
C LEU A 216 3.62 -13.71 -1.68
N PRO A 217 4.81 -13.99 -2.24
CA PRO A 217 5.47 -15.28 -2.07
C PRO A 217 5.78 -15.59 -0.61
N HIS A 218 5.49 -16.82 -0.19
CA HIS A 218 5.92 -17.38 1.09
C HIS A 218 7.06 -18.38 0.87
N ALA A 219 7.75 -18.77 1.94
CA ALA A 219 8.69 -19.88 1.91
C ALA A 219 8.53 -20.78 3.13
N THR A 220 8.70 -22.09 2.97
CA THR A 220 8.67 -23.04 4.09
C THR A 220 9.88 -22.83 5.01
N THR A 221 9.64 -22.72 6.32
CA THR A 221 10.71 -22.53 7.32
C THR A 221 11.38 -23.84 7.74
N MET A 222 10.73 -24.98 7.44
CA MET A 222 11.20 -26.35 7.65
C MET A 222 10.55 -27.27 6.61
N ASP A 223 10.95 -28.53 6.59
CA ASP A 223 10.31 -29.55 5.77
C ASP A 223 8.86 -29.76 6.23
N VAL A 224 7.92 -29.84 5.29
CA VAL A 224 6.48 -29.97 5.57
C VAL A 224 5.91 -31.07 4.69
N THR A 225 5.03 -31.92 5.26
CA THR A 225 4.16 -32.79 4.46
C THR A 225 2.75 -32.19 4.42
N PHE A 226 2.27 -31.81 3.24
CA PHE A 226 0.96 -31.20 3.06
C PHE A 226 0.12 -32.00 2.06
N LYS A 227 -1.07 -32.45 2.49
CA LYS A 227 -1.96 -33.32 1.69
C LYS A 227 -1.24 -34.54 1.07
N GLY A 228 -0.28 -35.11 1.80
CA GLY A 228 0.52 -36.27 1.35
C GLY A 228 1.75 -35.93 0.50
N PHE A 229 1.96 -34.66 0.14
CA PHE A 229 3.14 -34.21 -0.61
C PHE A 229 4.23 -33.69 0.32
N PHE A 230 5.46 -34.16 0.12
CA PHE A 230 6.63 -33.62 0.81
C PHE A 230 7.09 -32.33 0.15
N ILE A 231 7.25 -31.27 0.95
CA ILE A 231 7.69 -29.94 0.53
C ILE A 231 8.95 -29.61 1.36
N PRO A 232 10.12 -29.45 0.72
CA PRO A 232 11.36 -29.19 1.45
C PRO A 232 11.37 -27.79 2.06
N LYS A 233 12.20 -27.59 3.09
CA LYS A 233 12.53 -26.28 3.65
C LYS A 233 13.06 -25.33 2.58
N GLY A 234 12.64 -24.07 2.63
CA GLY A 234 13.05 -23.01 1.72
C GLY A 234 12.30 -23.01 0.39
N MET A 235 11.31 -23.89 0.21
CA MET A 235 10.50 -23.93 -1.01
C MET A 235 9.55 -22.73 -1.05
N TYR A 236 9.56 -21.99 -2.16
CA TYR A 236 8.63 -20.89 -2.39
C TYR A 236 7.20 -21.40 -2.63
N ILE A 237 6.23 -20.77 -1.98
CA ILE A 237 4.81 -21.04 -2.10
C ILE A 237 4.12 -19.75 -2.58
N LEU A 238 3.37 -19.85 -3.68
CA LEU A 238 2.58 -18.76 -4.23
C LEU A 238 1.09 -19.01 -3.94
N PRO A 239 0.45 -18.24 -3.04
CA PRO A 239 -0.99 -18.33 -2.82
C PRO A 239 -1.75 -17.71 -4.00
N LEU A 240 -2.60 -18.50 -4.66
CA LEU A 240 -3.45 -18.01 -5.76
C LEU A 240 -4.81 -17.57 -5.20
N LEU A 241 -4.95 -16.28 -4.88
CA LEU A 241 -6.21 -15.73 -4.35
C LEU A 241 -7.44 -15.93 -5.27
N PRO A 242 -7.34 -15.92 -6.62
CA PRO A 242 -8.48 -16.23 -7.47
C PRO A 242 -9.13 -17.57 -7.15
N SER A 243 -8.35 -18.57 -6.70
CA SER A 243 -8.87 -19.89 -6.36
C SER A 243 -9.78 -19.90 -5.14
N VAL A 244 -9.73 -18.84 -4.32
CA VAL A 244 -10.55 -18.66 -3.11
C VAL A 244 -11.63 -17.61 -3.34
N LEU A 245 -11.25 -16.45 -3.88
CA LEU A 245 -12.17 -15.32 -4.10
C LEU A 245 -13.21 -15.61 -5.20
N ARG A 246 -12.99 -16.63 -6.03
CA ARG A 246 -13.89 -17.07 -7.10
C ARG A 246 -14.22 -18.57 -7.03
N ASP A 247 -14.09 -19.18 -5.85
CA ASP A 247 -14.45 -20.58 -5.63
C ASP A 247 -15.97 -20.76 -5.77
N GLU A 248 -16.42 -21.50 -6.80
CA GLU A 248 -17.83 -21.80 -7.07
C GLU A 248 -18.52 -22.63 -5.96
N SER A 249 -17.76 -23.24 -5.07
CA SER A 249 -18.31 -23.93 -3.90
C SER A 249 -18.66 -22.99 -2.74
N GLN A 250 -18.14 -21.75 -2.77
CA GLN A 250 -18.33 -20.75 -1.72
C GLN A 250 -19.22 -19.59 -2.16
N TRP A 251 -19.21 -19.22 -3.45
CA TRP A 251 -19.93 -18.07 -4.02
C TRP A 251 -20.97 -18.46 -5.06
#